data_AF-A0A6V8D1X5-F1
#
_entry.id   AF-A0A6V8D1X5-F1
#
_cell.length_a   1.000
_cell.length_b   1.000
_cell.length_c   1.000
_cell.angle_alpha   90.00
_cell.angle_beta   90.00
_cell.angle_gamma   90.00
#
_symmetry.space_group_name_H-M   'P 1'
#
loop_
_entity.id
_entity.type
_entity.pdbx_description
1 polymer ?
#
loop_
_entity_poly.entity_id
_entity_poly.type
_entity_poly.pdbx_seq_one_letter_code
_entity_poly.pdbx_strand_id
1 'polypeptide(L)'
;MPAVQWRRIPTVLQPDELMDKAFSAASKKANLVDDPDKYHRVRKQMLAMIQSSCDVLETTLRKWVSRWPSLDQLSSFDAALIDAAVGHDPFKQNLGGVQWAADQINRMSREGQSRMAKHRSIEEFHDRRRHVYGRCASILDQIGPQLAWLNDARNIMRRFPTIDP
;
A
#
# COMPACT_ATOMS: atom_id res chain seq x y z
N MET A 1 16.88 -20.89 14.51
CA MET A 1 16.00 -19.89 13.87
C MET A 1 16.79 -19.22 12.76
N PRO A 2 16.21 -18.91 11.59
CA PRO A 2 16.95 -18.25 10.52
C PRO A 2 17.38 -16.85 10.97
N ALA A 3 18.66 -16.51 10.78
CA ALA A 3 19.18 -15.19 11.08
C ALA A 3 18.42 -14.10 10.29
N VAL A 4 17.99 -13.05 10.97
CA VAL A 4 17.22 -11.96 10.35
C VAL A 4 18.13 -11.15 9.43
N GLN A 5 17.75 -11.05 8.16
CA GLN A 5 18.52 -10.28 7.19
C GLN A 5 18.08 -8.82 7.16
N TRP A 6 18.52 -8.04 8.15
CA TRP A 6 18.20 -6.61 8.31
C TRP A 6 18.50 -5.75 7.06
N ARG A 7 19.50 -6.15 6.28
CA ARG A 7 19.93 -5.45 5.05
C ARG A 7 18.94 -5.55 3.89
N ARG A 8 17.99 -6.50 3.93
CA ARG A 8 17.03 -6.76 2.83
C ARG A 8 15.70 -6.03 2.96
N ILE A 9 15.49 -5.22 4.00
CA ILE A 9 14.30 -4.38 4.12
C ILE A 9 14.30 -3.37 2.95
N PRO A 10 13.20 -3.25 2.18
CA PRO A 10 13.15 -2.37 1.02
C PRO A 10 13.01 -0.91 1.43
N THR A 11 13.49 0.01 0.59
CA THR A 11 13.10 1.42 0.68
C THR A 11 11.61 1.54 0.35
N VAL A 12 10.88 2.35 1.12
CA VAL A 12 9.47 2.64 0.84
C VAL A 12 9.32 3.97 0.12
N LEU A 13 8.35 4.05 -0.78
CA LEU A 13 8.05 5.25 -1.54
C LEU A 13 7.26 6.24 -0.66
N GLN A 14 7.35 7.52 -1.00
CA GLN A 14 6.48 8.56 -0.46
C GLN A 14 5.04 8.39 -0.97
N PRO A 15 4.02 8.96 -0.28
CA PRO A 15 2.63 8.92 -0.72
C PRO A 15 2.41 9.29 -2.19
N ASP A 16 3.00 10.41 -2.63
CA ASP A 16 2.87 10.91 -4.01
C ASP A 16 3.47 9.95 -5.04
N GLU A 17 4.70 9.47 -4.79
CA GLU A 17 5.38 8.50 -5.65
C GLU A 17 4.60 7.19 -5.77
N LEU A 18 3.98 6.76 -4.66
CA LEU A 18 3.15 5.57 -4.62
C LEU A 18 1.87 5.76 -5.42
N MET A 19 1.27 6.95 -5.35
CA MET A 19 0.09 7.31 -6.13
C MET A 19 0.39 7.37 -7.63
N ASP A 20 1.49 8.01 -8.02
CA ASP A 20 1.94 8.09 -9.41
C ASP A 20 2.18 6.71 -10.02
N LYS A 21 2.82 5.82 -9.26
CA LYS A 21 3.02 4.42 -9.65
C LYS A 21 1.69 3.70 -9.88
N ALA A 22 0.71 3.90 -8.98
CA ALA A 22 -0.60 3.28 -9.08
C ALA A 22 -1.40 3.80 -10.28
N PHE A 23 -1.40 5.12 -10.51
CA PHE A 23 -2.10 5.74 -11.63
C PHE A 23 -1.46 5.41 -12.98
N SER A 24 -0.14 5.28 -13.04
CA SER A 24 0.58 4.82 -14.23
C SER A 24 0.17 3.39 -14.61
N ALA A 25 0.05 2.49 -13.63
CA ALA A 25 -0.42 1.13 -13.86
C ALA A 25 -1.90 1.09 -14.28
N ALA A 26 -2.74 1.88 -13.62
CA ALA A 26 -4.17 1.98 -13.91
C ALA A 26 -4.44 2.50 -15.32
N SER A 27 -3.70 3.52 -15.76
CA SER A 27 -3.84 4.10 -17.11
C SER A 27 -3.49 3.07 -18.19
N LYS A 28 -2.43 2.28 -17.99
CA LYS A 28 -2.08 1.18 -18.89
C LYS A 28 -3.20 0.14 -18.99
N LYS A 29 -3.81 -0.23 -17.85
CA LYS A 29 -4.93 -1.18 -17.83
C LYS A 29 -6.18 -0.63 -18.51
N ALA A 30 -6.49 0.65 -18.33
CA ALA A 30 -7.62 1.30 -18.98
C ALA A 30 -7.49 1.31 -20.50
N ASN A 31 -6.29 1.57 -21.02
CA ASN A 31 -6.03 1.61 -22.47
C ASN A 31 -6.17 0.24 -23.16
N LEU A 32 -6.11 -0.85 -22.40
CA LEU A 32 -6.32 -2.21 -22.90
C LEU A 32 -7.80 -2.62 -22.96
N VAL A 33 -8.70 -1.78 -22.42
CA VAL A 33 -10.13 -2.06 -22.44
C VAL A 33 -10.68 -1.75 -23.82
N ASP A 34 -11.20 -2.78 -24.46
CA ASP A 34 -11.93 -2.69 -25.72
C ASP A 34 -13.40 -3.10 -25.53
N ASP A 35 -14.29 -2.32 -26.12
CA ASP A 35 -15.73 -2.56 -26.17
C ASP A 35 -16.34 -1.66 -27.26
N PRO A 36 -17.21 -2.16 -28.17
CA PRO A 36 -17.83 -1.35 -29.20
C PRO A 36 -18.70 -0.21 -28.63
N ASP A 37 -19.46 -0.49 -27.58
CA ASP A 37 -20.39 0.47 -26.99
C ASP A 37 -19.65 1.45 -26.07
N LYS A 38 -19.85 2.75 -26.30
CA LYS A 38 -19.15 3.81 -25.55
C LYS A 38 -19.46 3.73 -24.05
N TYR A 39 -20.71 3.49 -23.69
CA TYR A 39 -21.12 3.46 -22.28
C TYR A 39 -20.47 2.27 -21.56
N HIS A 40 -20.50 1.08 -22.16
CA HIS A 40 -19.84 -0.11 -21.62
C HIS A 40 -18.32 0.02 -21.59
N ARG A 41 -17.71 0.57 -22.64
CA ARG A 41 -16.27 0.85 -22.71
C ARG A 41 -15.82 1.75 -21.57
N VAL A 42 -16.47 2.90 -21.39
CA VAL A 42 -16.09 3.86 -20.34
C VAL A 42 -16.30 3.25 -18.96
N ARG A 43 -17.41 2.53 -18.73
CA ARG A 43 -17.62 1.82 -17.46
C ARG A 43 -16.49 0.82 -17.16
N LYS A 44 -16.13 -0.02 -18.13
CA LYS A 44 -15.05 -1.00 -18.00
C LYS A 44 -13.70 -0.32 -17.77
N GLN A 45 -13.40 0.78 -18.47
CA GLN A 45 -12.20 1.59 -18.27
C GLN A 45 -12.12 2.12 -16.84
N MET A 46 -13.18 2.77 -16.34
CA MET A 46 -13.20 3.33 -14.99
C MET A 46 -13.09 2.24 -13.91
N LEU A 47 -13.73 1.07 -14.10
CA LEU A 47 -13.58 -0.09 -13.21
C LEU A 47 -12.15 -0.62 -13.22
N ALA A 48 -11.54 -0.80 -14.39
CA ALA A 48 -10.16 -1.27 -14.52
C ALA A 48 -9.17 -0.29 -13.87
N MET A 49 -9.43 1.02 -14.01
CA MET A 49 -8.64 2.06 -13.35
C MET A 49 -8.72 1.98 -11.83
N ILE A 50 -9.92 1.82 -11.25
CA ILE A 50 -10.12 1.69 -9.80
C ILE A 50 -9.45 0.42 -9.28
N GLN A 51 -9.73 -0.73 -9.89
CA GLN A 51 -9.20 -2.02 -9.47
C GLN A 51 -7.67 -1.99 -9.52
N SER A 52 -7.10 -1.60 -10.67
CA SER A 52 -5.65 -1.64 -10.86
C SER A 52 -4.92 -0.66 -9.95
N SER A 53 -5.45 0.54 -9.69
CA SER A 53 -4.77 1.47 -8.77
C SER A 53 -4.80 0.93 -7.35
N CYS A 54 -5.97 0.48 -6.87
CA CYS A 54 -6.11 -0.01 -5.50
C CYS A 54 -5.28 -1.27 -5.27
N ASP A 55 -5.23 -2.19 -6.23
CA ASP A 55 -4.42 -3.41 -6.13
C ASP A 55 -2.93 -3.09 -6.02
N VAL A 56 -2.44 -2.14 -6.80
CA VAL A 56 -1.03 -1.73 -6.76
C VAL A 56 -0.68 -1.11 -5.42
N LEU A 57 -1.55 -0.23 -4.90
CA LEU A 57 -1.37 0.39 -3.59
C LEU A 57 -1.39 -0.68 -2.49
N GLU A 58 -2.47 -1.46 -2.39
CA GLU A 58 -2.63 -2.51 -1.38
C GLU A 58 -1.46 -3.49 -1.41
N THR A 59 -1.16 -4.05 -2.58
CA THR A 59 -0.09 -5.06 -2.72
C THR A 59 1.26 -4.48 -2.34
N THR A 60 1.53 -3.22 -2.70
CA THR A 60 2.79 -2.56 -2.33
C THR A 60 2.89 -2.37 -0.81
N LEU A 61 1.83 -1.85 -0.17
CA LEU A 61 1.81 -1.66 1.29
C LEU A 61 1.94 -2.98 2.05
N ARG A 62 1.15 -4.00 1.69
CA ARG A 62 1.25 -5.34 2.31
C ARG A 62 2.63 -5.95 2.12
N LYS A 63 3.21 -5.81 0.92
CA LYS A 63 4.56 -6.29 0.63
C LYS A 63 5.60 -5.59 1.49
N TRP A 64 5.44 -4.31 1.80
CA TRP A 64 6.35 -3.63 2.72
C TRP A 64 6.21 -4.20 4.12
N VAL A 65 5.00 -4.26 4.66
CA VAL A 65 4.73 -4.84 6.00
C VAL A 65 5.31 -6.25 6.12
N SER A 66 5.10 -7.11 5.12
CA SER A 66 5.56 -8.50 5.15
C SER A 66 7.08 -8.68 5.05
N ARG A 67 7.84 -7.61 4.76
CA ARG A 67 9.31 -7.63 4.72
C ARG A 67 9.95 -7.30 6.06
N TRP A 68 9.16 -6.77 7.00
CA TRP A 68 9.60 -6.55 8.36
C TRP A 68 9.42 -7.84 9.17
N PRO A 69 10.35 -8.16 10.08
CA PRO A 69 10.21 -9.33 10.92
C PRO A 69 9.04 -9.17 11.90
N SER A 70 8.35 -10.26 12.19
CA SER A 70 7.38 -10.29 13.27
C SER A 70 8.11 -10.37 14.61
N LEU A 71 7.84 -9.44 15.52
CA LEU A 71 8.48 -9.40 16.84
C LEU A 71 8.29 -10.70 17.63
N ASP A 72 7.13 -11.36 17.48
CA ASP A 72 6.80 -12.59 18.19
C ASP A 72 7.59 -13.82 17.68
N GLN A 73 8.24 -13.70 16.52
CA GLN A 73 9.04 -14.77 15.90
C GLN A 73 10.55 -14.53 16.01
N LEU A 74 10.96 -13.42 16.64
CA LEU A 74 12.35 -13.07 16.83
C LEU A 74 12.97 -13.77 18.04
N SER A 75 14.29 -13.92 18.02
CA SER A 75 15.04 -14.27 19.23
C SER A 75 14.90 -13.15 20.28
N SER A 76 15.09 -13.49 21.56
CA SER A 76 15.08 -12.48 22.63
C SER A 76 16.13 -11.39 22.42
N PHE A 77 17.28 -11.75 21.84
CA PHE A 77 18.33 -10.80 21.47
C PHE A 77 17.90 -9.86 20.35
N ASP A 78 17.38 -10.38 19.23
CA ASP A 78 16.93 -9.55 18.10
C ASP A 78 15.77 -8.64 18.50
N ALA A 79 14.84 -9.14 19.33
CA ALA A 79 13.77 -8.34 19.88
C ALA A 79 14.32 -7.20 20.75
N ALA A 80 15.24 -7.49 21.69
CA ALA A 80 15.87 -6.45 22.51
C ALA A 80 16.65 -5.42 21.66
N LEU A 81 17.29 -5.88 20.57
CA LEU A 81 18.00 -4.99 19.66
C LEU A 81 17.06 -4.04 18.91
N ILE A 82 15.90 -4.52 18.45
CA ILE A 82 14.86 -3.65 17.88
C ILE A 82 14.36 -2.66 18.93
N ASP A 83 14.08 -3.12 20.16
CA ASP A 83 13.57 -2.25 21.21
C ASP A 83 14.53 -1.09 21.50
N ALA A 84 15.81 -1.41 21.69
CA ALA A 84 16.85 -0.44 21.96
C ALA A 84 17.07 0.56 20.81
N ALA A 85 16.81 0.15 19.57
CA ALA A 85 17.08 0.98 18.39
C ALA A 85 15.90 1.84 17.95
N VAL A 86 14.68 1.29 17.96
CA VAL A 86 13.49 1.93 17.39
C VAL A 86 12.23 1.80 18.25
N GLY A 87 12.31 1.05 19.37
CA GLY A 87 11.20 0.78 20.27
C GLY A 87 10.20 -0.24 19.73
N HIS A 88 9.72 -1.14 20.58
CA HIS A 88 8.68 -2.11 20.18
C HIS A 88 7.34 -1.47 19.86
N ASP A 89 6.91 -0.49 20.66
CA ASP A 89 5.61 0.15 20.48
C ASP A 89 5.55 0.96 19.17
N PRO A 90 6.51 1.86 18.87
CA PRO A 90 6.56 2.52 17.57
C PRO A 90 6.64 1.53 16.41
N PHE A 91 7.41 0.43 16.55
CA PHE A 91 7.51 -0.60 15.52
C PHE A 91 6.15 -1.22 15.18
N LYS A 92 5.42 -1.68 16.20
CA LYS A 92 4.09 -2.28 16.03
C LYS A 92 3.09 -1.25 15.49
N GLN A 93 3.08 -0.05 16.05
CA GLN A 93 2.13 0.99 15.68
C GLN A 93 2.29 1.45 14.23
N ASN A 94 3.52 1.69 13.77
CA ASN A 94 3.78 2.14 12.41
C ASN A 94 3.47 1.06 11.38
N LEU A 95 3.91 -0.19 11.60
CA LEU A 95 3.56 -1.31 10.72
C LEU A 95 2.04 -1.56 10.70
N GLY A 96 1.40 -1.50 11.86
CA GLY A 96 -0.05 -1.61 11.99
C GLY A 96 -0.80 -0.51 11.23
N GLY A 97 -0.31 0.72 11.25
CA GLY A 97 -0.87 1.84 10.48
C GLY A 97 -0.80 1.62 8.97
N VAL A 98 0.34 1.11 8.47
CA VAL A 98 0.49 0.78 7.03
C VAL A 98 -0.41 -0.39 6.63
N GLN A 99 -0.50 -1.41 7.48
CA GLN A 99 -1.39 -2.55 7.29
C GLN A 99 -2.87 -2.11 7.24
N TRP A 100 -3.28 -1.25 8.18
CA TRP A 100 -4.62 -0.66 8.21
C TRP A 100 -4.94 0.08 6.91
N ALA A 101 -4.02 0.88 6.37
CA ALA A 101 -4.24 1.59 5.12
C ALA A 101 -4.43 0.64 3.93
N ALA A 102 -3.65 -0.44 3.87
CA ALA A 102 -3.85 -1.48 2.85
C ALA A 102 -5.26 -2.09 2.91
N ASP A 103 -5.75 -2.36 4.13
CA ASP A 103 -7.10 -2.89 4.35
C ASP A 103 -8.20 -1.88 3.98
N GLN A 104 -8.01 -0.60 4.31
CA GLN A 104 -8.95 0.46 3.91
C GLN A 104 -9.01 0.62 2.39
N ILE A 105 -7.87 0.59 1.70
CA ILE A 105 -7.81 0.70 0.23
C ILE A 105 -8.52 -0.49 -0.43
N ASN A 106 -8.33 -1.71 0.06
CA ASN A 106 -9.05 -2.89 -0.44
C ASN A 106 -10.57 -2.70 -0.29
N ARG A 107 -11.02 -2.27 0.89
CA ARG A 107 -12.43 -2.00 1.16
C ARG A 107 -13.00 -0.95 0.19
N MET A 108 -12.28 0.17 -0.01
CA MET A 108 -12.69 1.23 -0.94
C MET A 108 -12.75 0.74 -2.39
N SER A 109 -11.85 -0.15 -2.81
CA SER A 109 -11.89 -0.78 -4.13
C SER A 109 -13.19 -1.55 -4.34
N ARG A 110 -13.53 -2.45 -3.39
CA ARG A 110 -14.74 -3.29 -3.45
C ARG A 110 -16.01 -2.45 -3.45
N GLU A 111 -16.10 -1.48 -2.53
CA GLU A 111 -17.23 -0.56 -2.45
C GLU A 111 -17.36 0.27 -3.74
N GLY A 112 -16.22 0.77 -4.25
CA GLY A 112 -16.03 1.45 -5.52
C GLY A 112 -16.73 0.76 -6.68
N GLN A 113 -16.33 -0.48 -6.91
CA GLN A 113 -16.83 -1.31 -8.00
C GLN A 113 -18.30 -1.69 -7.83
N SER A 114 -18.69 -2.11 -6.62
CA SER A 114 -20.07 -2.54 -6.33
C SER A 114 -21.09 -1.44 -6.63
N ARG A 115 -20.80 -0.21 -6.19
CA ARG A 115 -21.70 0.92 -6.44
C ARG A 115 -21.63 1.41 -7.89
N MET A 116 -20.46 1.32 -8.55
CA MET A 116 -20.35 1.70 -9.98
C MET A 116 -21.25 0.84 -10.88
N ALA A 117 -21.58 -0.39 -10.47
CA ALA A 117 -22.54 -1.21 -11.20
C ALA A 117 -23.99 -0.67 -11.19
N LYS A 118 -24.31 0.24 -10.26
CA LYS A 118 -25.65 0.82 -10.11
C LYS A 118 -25.85 2.10 -10.92
N HIS A 119 -24.77 2.75 -11.34
CA HIS A 119 -24.81 3.98 -12.14
C HIS A 119 -25.33 3.72 -13.56
N ARG A 120 -25.86 4.78 -14.18
CA ARG A 120 -26.55 4.78 -15.47
C ARG A 120 -26.03 5.85 -16.43
N SER A 121 -25.16 6.76 -15.98
CA SER A 121 -24.50 7.74 -16.85
C SER A 121 -22.98 7.63 -16.84
N ILE A 122 -22.35 8.20 -17.88
CA ILE A 122 -20.90 8.25 -18.02
C ILE A 122 -20.29 9.19 -16.97
N GLU A 123 -20.94 10.32 -16.69
CA GLU A 123 -20.49 11.28 -15.68
C GLU A 123 -20.38 10.62 -14.31
N GLU A 124 -21.38 9.82 -13.93
CA GLU A 124 -21.37 9.08 -12.65
C GLU A 124 -20.17 8.12 -12.53
N PHE A 125 -19.73 7.51 -13.63
CA PHE A 125 -18.52 6.65 -13.61
C PHE A 125 -17.25 7.46 -13.32
N HIS A 126 -17.12 8.63 -13.94
CA HIS A 126 -15.98 9.52 -13.71
C HIS A 126 -15.97 10.08 -12.28
N ASP A 127 -17.12 10.52 -11.79
CA ASP A 127 -17.27 11.04 -10.43
C ASP A 127 -16.95 9.96 -9.41
N ARG A 128 -17.41 8.74 -9.65
CA ARG A 128 -17.07 7.63 -8.76
C ARG A 128 -15.58 7.31 -8.77
N ARG A 129 -14.93 7.24 -9.93
CA ARG A 129 -13.48 7.05 -9.98
C ARG A 129 -12.76 8.15 -9.20
N ARG A 130 -13.13 9.43 -9.41
CA ARG A 130 -12.53 10.57 -8.71
C ARG A 130 -12.71 10.47 -7.19
N HIS A 131 -13.89 10.07 -6.73
CA HIS A 131 -14.16 9.85 -5.32
C HIS A 131 -13.24 8.78 -4.71
N VAL A 132 -13.12 7.61 -5.37
CA VAL A 132 -12.23 6.54 -4.89
C VAL A 132 -10.78 7.02 -4.86
N TYR A 133 -10.33 7.73 -5.89
CA TYR A 133 -8.95 8.23 -5.97
C TYR A 133 -8.64 9.25 -4.88
N GLY A 134 -9.56 10.18 -4.61
CA GLY A 134 -9.42 11.13 -3.51
C GLY A 134 -9.38 10.45 -2.14
N ARG A 135 -10.16 9.37 -1.94
CA ARG A 135 -10.10 8.56 -0.71
C ARG A 135 -8.77 7.84 -0.56
N CYS A 136 -8.24 7.25 -1.64
CA CYS A 136 -6.91 6.65 -1.63
C CYS A 136 -5.82 7.67 -1.30
N ALA A 137 -5.85 8.85 -1.91
CA ALA A 137 -4.89 9.93 -1.62
C ALA A 137 -4.92 10.31 -0.13
N SER A 138 -6.12 10.59 0.39
CA SER A 138 -6.30 10.95 1.80
C SER A 138 -5.80 9.85 2.76
N ILE A 139 -5.99 8.57 2.43
CA ILE A 139 -5.47 7.46 3.25
C ILE A 139 -3.94 7.42 3.21
N LEU A 140 -3.33 7.61 2.02
CA LEU A 140 -1.87 7.61 1.88
C LEU A 140 -1.24 8.80 2.61
N ASP A 141 -1.83 9.98 2.53
CA ASP A 141 -1.38 11.17 3.27
C ASP A 141 -1.43 10.93 4.77
N GLN A 142 -2.51 10.29 5.26
CA GLN A 142 -2.66 9.96 6.67
C GLN A 142 -1.58 9.00 7.18
N ILE A 143 -1.07 8.09 6.34
CA ILE A 143 0.02 7.17 6.70
C ILE A 143 1.41 7.69 6.33
N GLY A 144 1.53 8.89 5.77
CA GLY A 144 2.80 9.50 5.39
C GLY A 144 3.86 9.46 6.51
N PRO A 145 3.52 9.84 7.76
CA PRO A 145 4.44 9.74 8.89
C PRO A 145 4.95 8.31 9.15
N GLN A 146 4.10 7.30 9.00
CA GLN A 146 4.45 5.90 9.19
C GLN A 146 5.39 5.42 8.07
N LEU A 147 5.16 5.85 6.82
CA LEU A 147 6.07 5.55 5.70
C LEU A 147 7.44 6.18 5.89
N ALA A 148 7.49 7.43 6.36
CA ALA A 148 8.74 8.11 6.72
C ALA A 148 9.47 7.35 7.84
N TRP A 149 8.74 6.99 8.91
CA TRP A 149 9.29 6.22 10.01
C TRP A 149 9.89 4.89 9.57
N LEU A 150 9.23 4.14 8.67
CA LEU A 150 9.77 2.88 8.13
C LEU A 150 11.11 3.09 7.41
N ASN A 151 11.27 4.19 6.66
CA ASN A 151 12.53 4.51 6.00
C ASN A 151 13.64 4.83 7.02
N ASP A 152 13.33 5.59 8.07
CA ASP A 152 14.29 5.94 9.11
C ASP A 152 14.71 4.72 9.94
N ALA A 153 13.73 3.95 10.43
CA ALA A 153 13.95 2.72 11.17
C ALA A 153 14.79 1.72 10.34
N ARG A 154 14.49 1.58 9.04
CA ARG A 154 15.29 0.77 8.13
C ARG A 154 16.75 1.24 8.10
N ASN A 155 17.00 2.54 7.99
CA ASN A 155 18.37 3.07 7.89
C ASN A 155 19.19 2.77 9.16
N ILE A 156 18.55 2.74 10.32
CA ILE A 156 19.14 2.32 11.59
C ILE A 156 19.44 0.81 11.54
N MET A 157 18.42 -0.01 11.26
CA MET A 157 18.52 -1.47 11.33
C MET A 157 19.47 -2.07 10.30
N ARG A 158 19.68 -1.41 9.14
CA ARG A 158 20.68 -1.85 8.14
C ARG A 158 22.12 -1.84 8.67
N ARG A 159 22.39 -1.09 9.75
CA ARG A 159 23.71 -1.01 10.40
C ARG A 159 23.91 -2.09 11.46
N PHE A 160 22.88 -2.88 11.78
CA PHE A 160 23.02 -3.94 12.77
C PHE A 160 24.09 -4.95 12.34
N PRO A 161 24.90 -5.44 13.29
CA PRO A 161 25.82 -6.53 13.02
C PRO A 161 25.01 -7.75 12.61
N THR A 162 25.48 -8.46 11.58
CA THR A 162 24.94 -9.78 11.25
C THR A 162 25.69 -10.77 12.12
N ILE A 163 25.01 -11.30 13.14
CA ILE A 163 25.54 -12.33 14.01
C ILE A 163 24.87 -13.64 13.54
N ASP A 164 25.66 -14.56 13.00
CA ASP A 164 25.18 -15.94 12.81
C ASP A 164 25.11 -16.59 14.20
N PRO A 165 23.97 -17.20 14.59
CA PRO A 165 23.84 -17.90 15.86
C PRO A 165 24.73 -19.14 15.96
#